data_AF-A0A0L0FMA2-F1
#
_entry.id   AF-A0A0L0FMA2-F1
#
_cell.length_a   1.000
_cell.length_b   1.000
_cell.length_c   1.000
_cell.angle_alpha   90.00
_cell.angle_beta   90.00
_cell.angle_gamma   90.00
#
_symmetry.space_group_name_H-M   'P 1'
#
loop_
_entity.id
_entity.type
_entity.pdbx_description
1 polymer ?
#
loop_
_entity_poly.entity_id
_entity_poly.type
_entity_poly.pdbx_seq_one_letter_code
_entity_poly.pdbx_strand_id
1 'polypeptide(L)'
;MVKSVLFCCLGNICRSPMAEAVFISVLKEQGLRDQWKVDSAGTAGYHIGSKPDSRSAACCKSHGVPVDSRARQVTVQDFSDFDFVLCMDTSNLDDLQRLAKKNKNAAATISLFGSYDPEGESIIEDPYY
;
A
#
# COMPACT_ATOMS: atom_id res chain seq x y z
N MET A 1 -5.06 21.29 0.86
CA MET A 1 -4.35 20.42 -0.11
C MET A 1 -4.64 18.98 0.30
N VAL A 2 -5.10 18.14 -0.62
CA VAL A 2 -5.40 16.73 -0.32
C VAL A 2 -4.07 15.97 -0.24
N LYS A 3 -3.84 15.22 0.85
CA LYS A 3 -2.65 14.37 1.00
C LYS A 3 -2.87 13.03 0.31
N SER A 4 -1.80 12.31 0.00
CA SER A 4 -1.88 11.09 -0.78
C SER A 4 -0.91 10.01 -0.34
N VAL A 5 -1.39 8.78 -0.18
CA VAL A 5 -0.57 7.61 0.16
C VAL A 5 -0.89 6.41 -0.73
N LEU A 6 0.15 5.72 -1.18
CA LEU A 6 0.10 4.46 -1.91
C LEU A 6 0.77 3.37 -1.07
N PHE A 7 0.01 2.34 -0.69
CA PHE A 7 0.58 1.16 -0.04
C PHE A 7 1.05 0.15 -1.09
N CYS A 8 2.23 -0.45 -0.90
CA CYS A 8 2.81 -1.34 -1.91
C CYS A 8 3.37 -2.64 -1.32
N CYS A 9 2.98 -3.78 -1.88
CA CYS A 9 3.62 -5.07 -1.61
C CYS A 9 4.01 -5.77 -2.91
N LEU A 10 4.42 -7.03 -2.87
CA LEU A 10 4.78 -7.76 -4.08
C LEU A 10 3.59 -7.94 -5.05
N GLY A 11 2.51 -8.56 -4.55
CA GLY A 11 1.40 -9.05 -5.38
C GLY A 11 0.13 -8.20 -5.36
N ASN A 12 -0.01 -7.26 -4.42
CA ASN A 12 -1.20 -6.44 -4.21
C ASN A 12 -2.50 -7.24 -3.97
N ILE A 13 -2.39 -8.38 -3.30
CA ILE A 13 -3.56 -9.21 -2.91
C ILE A 13 -3.66 -9.46 -1.41
N CYS A 14 -2.55 -9.42 -0.66
CA CYS A 14 -2.54 -9.66 0.78
C CYS A 14 -2.27 -8.36 1.56
N ARG A 15 -1.00 -7.97 1.70
CA ARG A 15 -0.53 -6.93 2.61
C ARG A 15 -1.00 -5.51 2.25
N SER A 16 -0.72 -5.03 1.04
CA SER A 16 -1.05 -3.65 0.66
C SER A 16 -2.56 -3.35 0.58
N PRO A 17 -3.44 -4.25 0.10
CA PRO A 17 -4.89 -4.05 0.21
C PRO A 17 -5.39 -3.96 1.65
N MET A 18 -4.82 -4.75 2.56
CA MET A 18 -5.18 -4.68 3.99
C MET A 18 -4.77 -3.33 4.58
N ALA A 19 -3.55 -2.86 4.31
CA ALA A 19 -3.07 -1.56 4.76
C ALA A 19 -3.95 -0.40 4.25
N GLU A 20 -4.34 -0.44 2.96
CA GLU A 20 -5.29 0.51 2.36
C GLU A 20 -6.63 0.53 3.11
N ALA A 21 -7.24 -0.65 3.34
CA ALA A 21 -8.54 -0.76 4.00
C ALA A 21 -8.50 -0.27 5.45
N VAL A 22 -7.45 -0.63 6.20
CA VAL A 22 -7.25 -0.18 7.58
C VAL A 22 -7.06 1.33 7.63
N PHE A 23 -6.20 1.89 6.78
CA PHE A 23 -5.96 3.34 6.75
C PHE A 23 -7.24 4.12 6.39
N ILE A 24 -8.02 3.64 5.43
CA ILE A 24 -9.32 4.22 5.10
C ILE A 24 -10.30 4.16 6.28
N SER A 25 -10.33 3.07 7.05
CA SER A 25 -11.18 2.97 8.25
C SER A 25 -10.80 4.03 9.27
N VAL A 26 -9.52 4.11 9.61
CA VAL A 26 -8.99 5.10 10.58
C VAL A 26 -9.31 6.53 10.13
N LEU A 27 -9.14 6.83 8.84
CA LEU A 27 -9.49 8.15 8.30
C LEU A 27 -10.98 8.47 8.43
N LYS A 28 -11.86 7.48 8.22
CA LYS A 28 -13.31 7.67 8.38
C LYS A 28 -13.68 7.92 9.85
N GLU A 29 -13.11 7.14 10.76
CA GLU A 29 -13.31 7.29 12.20
C GLU A 29 -12.87 8.66 12.71
N GLN A 30 -11.81 9.21 12.13
CA GLN A 30 -11.30 10.55 12.47
C GLN A 30 -11.94 11.70 11.67
N GLY A 31 -12.87 11.42 10.74
CA GLY A 31 -13.48 12.45 9.89
C GLY A 31 -12.51 13.12 8.90
N LEU A 32 -11.44 12.42 8.51
CA LEU A 32 -10.36 12.92 7.64
C LEU A 32 -10.40 12.34 6.22
N ARG A 33 -11.37 11.48 5.88
CA ARG A 33 -11.40 10.74 4.61
C ARG A 33 -11.30 11.64 3.38
N ASP A 34 -11.95 12.80 3.39
CA ASP A 34 -11.98 13.71 2.24
C ASP A 34 -10.68 14.51 2.06
N GLN A 35 -9.78 14.45 3.04
CA GLN A 35 -8.48 15.10 3.00
C GLN A 35 -7.38 14.20 2.45
N TRP A 36 -7.70 12.94 2.11
CA TRP A 36 -6.75 11.93 1.69
C TRP A 36 -7.17 11.18 0.42
N LYS A 37 -6.23 11.04 -0.51
CA LYS A 37 -6.22 10.02 -1.56
C LYS A 37 -5.47 8.79 -1.04
N VAL A 38 -6.09 7.63 -1.09
CA VAL A 38 -5.52 6.37 -0.59
C VAL A 38 -5.69 5.32 -1.68
N ASP A 39 -4.64 4.54 -1.93
CA ASP A 39 -4.63 3.48 -2.92
C ASP A 39 -3.62 2.38 -2.52
N SER A 40 -3.66 1.24 -3.22
CA SER A 40 -2.64 0.20 -3.11
C SER A 40 -2.19 -0.35 -4.47
N ALA A 41 -0.94 -0.83 -4.53
CA ALA A 41 -0.35 -1.41 -5.74
C ALA A 41 0.64 -2.54 -5.43
N GLY A 42 1.09 -3.22 -6.49
CA GLY A 42 2.05 -4.34 -6.43
C GLY A 42 3.30 -4.05 -7.25
N THR A 43 4.47 -4.52 -6.82
CA THR A 43 5.73 -4.34 -7.59
C THR A 43 5.79 -5.26 -8.82
N ALA A 44 5.30 -6.49 -8.71
CA ALA A 44 5.52 -7.52 -9.74
C ALA A 44 4.39 -7.65 -10.78
N GLY A 45 3.16 -7.20 -10.47
CA GLY A 45 2.03 -7.27 -11.39
C GLY A 45 1.46 -8.68 -11.63
N TYR A 46 1.81 -9.68 -10.81
CA TYR A 46 1.35 -11.07 -10.98
C TYR A 46 -0.16 -11.26 -10.92
N HIS A 47 -0.87 -10.35 -10.23
CA HIS A 47 -2.29 -10.52 -9.93
C HIS A 47 -3.16 -9.39 -10.49
N ILE A 48 -2.70 -8.61 -11.48
CA ILE A 48 -3.47 -7.47 -12.00
C ILE A 48 -4.94 -7.84 -12.29
N GLY A 49 -5.87 -7.05 -11.75
CA GLY A 49 -7.32 -7.26 -11.86
C GLY A 49 -7.92 -8.22 -10.83
N SER A 50 -7.09 -8.97 -10.10
CA SER A 50 -7.56 -9.89 -9.05
C SER A 50 -8.16 -9.15 -7.86
N LYS A 51 -9.06 -9.83 -7.15
CA LYS A 51 -9.50 -9.43 -5.82
C LYS A 51 -8.39 -9.69 -4.78
N PRO A 52 -8.46 -9.08 -3.58
CA PRO A 52 -7.64 -9.46 -2.45
C PRO A 52 -7.76 -10.97 -2.16
N ASP A 53 -6.69 -11.57 -1.64
CA ASP A 53 -6.67 -12.96 -1.20
C ASP A 53 -7.83 -13.21 -0.23
N SER A 54 -8.53 -14.34 -0.39
CA SER A 54 -9.72 -14.64 0.41
C SER A 54 -9.44 -14.69 1.91
N ARG A 55 -8.22 -15.07 2.33
CA ARG A 55 -7.80 -15.10 3.73
C ARG A 55 -7.65 -13.68 4.28
N SER A 56 -6.96 -12.81 3.54
CA SER A 56 -6.83 -11.39 3.86
C SER A 56 -8.20 -10.70 3.90
N ALA A 57 -9.05 -10.95 2.92
CA ALA A 57 -10.41 -10.41 2.89
C ALA A 57 -11.27 -10.89 4.08
N ALA A 58 -11.17 -12.17 4.45
CA ALA A 58 -11.86 -12.71 5.61
C ALA A 58 -11.37 -12.09 6.93
N CYS A 59 -10.06 -11.94 7.11
CA CYS A 59 -9.46 -11.29 8.27
C CYS A 59 -9.90 -9.81 8.38
N CYS A 60 -9.84 -9.07 7.28
CA CYS A 60 -10.33 -7.69 7.22
C CYS A 60 -11.81 -7.60 7.60
N LYS A 61 -12.65 -8.49 7.07
CA LYS A 61 -14.09 -8.53 7.38
C LYS A 61 -14.35 -8.86 8.86
N SER A 62 -13.60 -9.79 9.47
CA SER A 62 -13.79 -10.13 10.88
C SER A 62 -13.45 -8.98 11.83
N HIS A 63 -12.61 -8.04 11.39
CA HIS A 63 -12.25 -6.83 12.13
C HIS A 63 -13.07 -5.60 11.71
N GLY A 64 -14.14 -5.77 10.92
CA GLY A 64 -15.01 -4.66 10.51
C GLY A 64 -14.42 -3.73 9.44
N VAL A 65 -13.31 -4.11 8.81
CA VAL A 65 -12.58 -3.30 7.81
C VAL A 65 -12.57 -4.00 6.43
N PRO A 66 -13.73 -4.19 5.78
CA PRO A 66 -13.78 -4.93 4.52
C PRO A 66 -12.91 -4.28 3.43
N VAL A 67 -12.18 -5.11 2.71
CA VAL A 67 -11.32 -4.70 1.59
C VAL A 67 -11.97 -5.07 0.26
N ASP A 68 -12.10 -4.10 -0.64
CA ASP A 68 -12.62 -4.29 -2.00
C ASP A 68 -11.82 -3.47 -3.02
N SER A 69 -10.51 -3.74 -3.08
CA SER A 69 -9.63 -3.20 -4.11
C SER A 69 -9.46 -4.18 -5.27
N ARG A 70 -8.83 -3.75 -6.36
CA ARG A 70 -8.40 -4.62 -7.45
C ARG A 70 -6.92 -4.46 -7.63
N ALA A 71 -6.22 -5.59 -7.66
CA ALA A 71 -4.78 -5.60 -7.76
C ALA A 71 -4.32 -4.84 -9.01
N ARG A 72 -3.34 -3.95 -8.86
CA ARG A 72 -2.70 -3.24 -9.97
C ARG A 72 -1.20 -3.19 -9.76
N GLN A 73 -0.45 -2.99 -10.83
CA GLN A 73 0.99 -2.76 -10.71
C GLN A 73 1.26 -1.29 -10.40
N VAL A 74 2.30 -1.03 -9.61
CA VAL A 74 2.86 0.30 -9.45
C VAL A 74 3.45 0.80 -10.78
N THR A 75 3.23 2.07 -11.07
CA THR A 75 3.66 2.73 -12.30
C THR A 75 4.70 3.81 -12.00
N VAL A 76 5.42 4.25 -13.02
CA VAL A 76 6.39 5.35 -12.90
C VAL A 76 5.68 6.66 -12.49
N GLN A 77 4.42 6.85 -12.90
CA GLN A 77 3.63 8.05 -12.60
C GLN A 77 3.21 8.13 -11.13
N ASP A 78 3.05 6.99 -10.45
CA ASP A 78 2.67 6.94 -9.03
C ASP A 78 3.65 7.75 -8.14
N PHE A 79 4.94 7.80 -8.49
CA PHE A 79 5.94 8.54 -7.71
C PHE A 79 5.84 10.06 -7.79
N SER A 80 5.07 10.60 -8.74
CA SER A 80 4.71 12.03 -8.82
C SER A 80 3.28 12.31 -8.38
N ASP A 81 2.42 11.29 -8.35
CA ASP A 81 0.99 11.42 -8.03
C ASP A 81 0.66 11.21 -6.54
N PHE A 82 1.64 10.70 -5.77
CA PHE A 82 1.50 10.40 -4.35
C PHE A 82 2.58 11.08 -3.51
N ASP A 83 2.22 11.57 -2.33
CA ASP A 83 3.14 12.16 -1.36
C ASP A 83 3.95 11.07 -0.65
N PHE A 84 3.32 9.92 -0.40
CA PHE A 84 3.92 8.77 0.29
C PHE A 84 3.72 7.48 -0.48
N VAL A 85 4.77 6.68 -0.60
CA VAL A 85 4.72 5.29 -1.08
C VAL A 85 5.29 4.40 0.02
N LEU A 86 4.40 3.67 0.71
CA LEU A 86 4.75 2.89 1.90
C LEU A 86 4.74 1.39 1.57
N CYS A 87 5.87 0.73 1.76
CA CYS A 87 6.06 -0.67 1.35
C CYS A 87 6.32 -1.64 2.50
N MET A 88 6.12 -2.93 2.27
CA MET A 88 6.02 -3.91 3.37
C MET A 88 7.36 -4.48 3.80
N ASP A 89 8.29 -4.66 2.86
CA ASP A 89 9.58 -5.29 3.10
C ASP A 89 10.70 -4.60 2.29
N THR A 90 11.95 -4.97 2.57
CA THR A 90 13.13 -4.39 1.90
C THR A 90 13.19 -4.71 0.41
N SER A 91 12.70 -5.87 -0.03
CA SER A 91 12.64 -6.20 -1.45
C SER A 91 11.68 -5.28 -2.20
N ASN A 92 10.54 -4.95 -1.59
CA ASN A 92 9.60 -3.98 -2.16
C ASN A 92 10.24 -2.59 -2.23
N LEU A 93 10.96 -2.19 -1.17
CA LEU A 93 11.64 -0.89 -1.11
C LEU A 93 12.66 -0.76 -2.24
N ASP A 94 13.52 -1.75 -2.44
CA ASP A 94 14.55 -1.75 -3.48
C ASP A 94 13.94 -1.67 -4.88
N ASP A 95 12.86 -2.43 -5.14
CA ASP A 95 12.14 -2.40 -6.40
C ASP A 95 11.51 -1.04 -6.68
N LEU A 96 10.87 -0.44 -5.68
CA LEU A 96 10.24 0.87 -5.77
C LEU A 96 11.27 1.98 -5.98
N GLN A 97 12.39 1.96 -5.25
CA GLN A 97 13.47 2.92 -5.44
C GLN A 97 14.09 2.81 -6.84
N ARG A 98 14.27 1.58 -7.34
CA ARG A 98 14.76 1.34 -8.71
C ARG A 98 13.78 1.88 -9.75
N LEU A 99 12.48 1.71 -9.55
CA LEU A 99 11.45 2.21 -10.46
C LEU A 99 11.34 3.74 -10.40
N ALA A 100 11.39 4.33 -9.21
CA ALA A 100 11.30 5.77 -8.98
C ALA A 100 12.40 6.56 -9.69
N LYS A 101 13.62 6.01 -9.79
CA LYS A 101 14.74 6.60 -10.56
C LYS A 101 14.41 6.83 -12.05
N LYS A 102 13.38 6.18 -12.58
CA LYS A 102 12.91 6.38 -13.96
C LYS A 102 11.98 7.59 -14.10
N ASN A 103 11.44 8.12 -13.00
CA ASN A 103 10.64 9.33 -12.99
C ASN A 103 11.49 10.54 -12.58
N LYS A 104 11.71 11.49 -13.51
CA LYS A 104 12.45 12.73 -13.21
C LYS A 104 11.70 13.68 -12.25
N ASN A 105 10.39 13.51 -12.13
CA ASN A 105 9.51 14.32 -11.30
C ASN A 105 9.07 13.57 -10.03
N ALA A 106 9.74 12.47 -9.67
CA ALA A 106 9.43 11.75 -8.44
C ALA A 106 9.57 12.69 -7.23
N ALA A 107 8.49 12.83 -6.47
CA ALA A 107 8.42 13.64 -5.25
C ALA A 107 7.95 12.81 -4.04
N ALA A 108 7.45 11.60 -4.26
CA ALA A 108 6.99 10.71 -3.21
C ALA A 108 8.10 10.36 -2.21
N THR A 109 7.76 10.38 -0.93
CA THR A 109 8.58 9.76 0.12
C THR A 109 8.36 8.25 0.07
N ILE A 110 9.42 7.49 -0.23
CA ILE A 110 9.39 6.02 -0.31
C ILE A 110 10.04 5.44 0.95
N SER A 111 9.29 4.69 1.74
CA SER A 111 9.80 4.06 2.97
C SER A 111 9.10 2.75 3.30
N LEU A 112 9.64 2.03 4.27
CA LEU A 112 8.95 0.89 4.88
C LEU A 112 7.73 1.41 5.65
N PHE A 113 6.61 0.68 5.60
CA PHE A 113 5.45 1.00 6.40
C PHE A 113 5.71 0.69 7.88
N GLY A 114 6.39 -0.42 8.17
CA GLY A 114 6.78 -0.78 9.53
C GLY A 114 7.75 0.19 10.20
N SER A 115 8.38 1.12 9.48
CA SER A 115 9.19 2.17 10.15
C SER A 115 8.36 3.14 10.99
N TYR A 116 7.03 3.09 10.87
CA TYR A 116 6.09 3.85 11.69
C TYR A 116 5.54 3.04 12.88
N ASP A 117 5.94 1.78 13.03
CA ASP A 117 5.55 0.96 14.17
C ASP A 117 6.23 1.46 15.46
N PRO A 118 5.49 1.83 16.51
CA PRO A 118 6.06 2.22 17.79
C PRO A 118 6.83 1.10 18.49
N GLU A 119 6.58 -0.18 18.16
CA GLU A 119 7.28 -1.33 18.73
C GLU A 119 8.61 -1.65 18.00
N GLY A 120 8.82 -1.05 16.82
CA GLY A 120 10.07 -1.13 16.06
C GLY A 120 10.13 -2.26 15.05
N GLU A 121 9.04 -2.97 14.77
CA GLU A 121 8.99 -3.99 13.72
C GLU A 121 8.89 -3.34 12.33
N SER A 122 10.04 -3.25 11.66
CA SER A 122 10.13 -2.58 10.36
C SER A 122 9.59 -3.37 9.17
N ILE A 123 9.47 -4.70 9.28
CA ILE A 123 9.12 -5.61 8.19
C ILE A 123 7.73 -6.22 8.42
N ILE A 124 6.90 -6.14 7.40
CA ILE A 124 5.60 -6.81 7.35
C ILE A 124 5.74 -8.03 6.43
N GLU A 125 5.98 -9.18 7.06
CA GLU A 125 6.23 -10.47 6.41
C GLU A 125 5.10 -10.89 5.46
N ASP A 126 5.46 -11.55 4.36
CA ASP A 126 4.48 -12.03 3.38
C ASP A 126 3.70 -13.23 3.93
N PRO A 127 2.37 -13.11 4.14
CA PRO A 127 1.57 -14.16 4.74
C PRO A 127 1.08 -15.20 3.72
N TYR A 128 1.56 -15.16 2.47
CA TYR A 128 0.99 -15.99 1.41
C TYR A 128 1.19 -17.50 1.64
N TYR A 129 2.33 -17.90 2.22
CA TYR A 129 2.69 -19.28 2.53
C TYR A 129 2.51 -19.63 4.00
#